data_AF-A0A3B9I3B8-F1
#
_entry.id   AF-A0A3B9I3B8-F1
#
_cell.length_a   1.000
_cell.length_b   1.000
_cell.length_c   1.000
_cell.angle_alpha   90.00
_cell.angle_beta   90.00
_cell.angle_gamma   90.00
#
_symmetry.space_group_name_H-M   'P 1'
#
loop_
_entity.id
_entity.type
_entity.pdbx_description
1 polymer ?
#
loop_
_entity_poly.entity_id
_entity_poly.type
_entity_poly.pdbx_seq_one_letter_code
_entity_poly.pdbx_strand_id
1 'polypeptide(L)'
;MNKKRIAALLSVVLVLAMVLSACGGSAPAPTTAAPTTSGAETTAGEPELDRSQYFITVATGPTSGLYYPIGGAFSSVFQNKLGYRSSAQSTGASGENINLILTGGAELAIAMSDAVAQAYDAFGAFEGKEPATEL
;
A
#
# COMPACT_ATOMS: atom_id res chain seq x y z
N MET A 1 31.55 23.76 32.29
CA MET A 1 30.80 22.53 32.60
C MET A 1 31.65 21.33 32.23
N ASN A 2 32.02 20.49 33.20
CA ASN A 2 33.09 19.50 33.03
C ASN A 2 32.61 18.38 32.09
N LYS A 3 33.44 17.92 31.14
CA LYS A 3 33.07 16.93 30.11
C LYS A 3 32.41 15.66 30.69
N LYS A 4 32.77 15.28 31.91
CA LYS A 4 32.16 14.17 32.67
C LYS A 4 30.72 14.42 33.15
N ARG A 5 30.36 15.68 33.44
CA ARG A 5 28.99 16.10 33.80
C ARG A 5 28.09 16.20 32.56
N ILE A 6 28.67 16.57 31.41
CA ILE A 6 27.95 16.58 30.12
C ILE A 6 27.62 15.14 29.67
N ALA A 7 28.58 14.22 29.79
CA ALA A 7 28.35 12.81 29.48
C ALA A 7 27.28 12.20 30.42
N ALA A 8 27.35 12.47 31.72
CA ALA A 8 26.35 11.97 32.68
C ALA A 8 24.94 12.56 32.45
N LEU A 9 24.83 13.83 32.05
CA LEU A 9 23.55 14.46 31.70
C LEU A 9 22.98 13.92 30.38
N LEU A 10 23.81 13.61 29.38
CA LEU A 10 23.36 13.01 28.12
C LEU A 10 22.82 11.58 28.32
N SER A 11 23.44 10.80 29.22
CA SER A 11 23.02 9.44 29.54
C SER A 11 21.66 9.38 30.24
N VAL A 12 21.35 10.36 31.10
CA VAL A 12 20.06 10.42 31.83
C VAL A 12 18.92 10.87 30.91
N VAL A 13 19.18 11.74 29.94
CA VAL A 13 18.18 12.21 28.96
C VAL A 13 17.81 11.10 27.96
N LEU A 14 18.75 10.22 27.60
CA LEU A 14 18.49 9.14 26.63
C LEU A 14 17.60 8.01 27.20
N VAL A 15 17.64 7.76 28.51
CA VAL A 15 16.83 6.71 29.17
C VAL A 15 15.40 7.18 29.46
N LEU A 16 15.18 8.49 29.60
CA LEU A 16 13.85 9.06 29.90
C LEU A 16 12.92 9.10 28.68
N ALA A 17 13.44 8.91 27.47
CA ALA A 17 12.66 8.95 26.23
C ALA A 17 11.87 7.64 25.93
N MET A 18 12.17 6.53 26.60
CA MET A 18 11.56 5.22 26.29
C MET A 18 10.28 4.90 27.10
N VAL A 19 9.74 5.83 27.89
CA VAL A 19 8.61 5.53 28.81
C VAL A 19 7.27 6.14 28.37
N LEU A 20 7.18 6.84 27.23
CA LEU A 20 6.01 7.67 26.90
C LEU A 20 5.18 7.25 25.66
N SER A 21 4.99 5.95 25.40
CA SER A 21 4.02 5.50 24.38
C SER A 21 3.16 4.29 24.77
N ALA A 22 2.87 4.14 26.06
CA ALA A 22 1.95 3.10 26.53
C ALA A 22 0.91 3.66 27.51
N CYS A 23 -0.05 4.45 27.01
CA CYS A 23 -1.38 4.53 27.61
C CYS A 23 -2.40 5.08 26.60
N GLY A 24 -3.24 4.19 26.08
CA GLY A 24 -4.34 4.51 25.19
C GLY A 24 -5.48 3.50 25.38
N GLY A 25 -5.92 3.32 26.63
CA GLY A 25 -7.05 2.48 26.97
C GLY A 25 -8.36 3.28 26.87
N SER A 26 -9.21 2.93 25.91
CA SER A 26 -10.61 3.32 25.87
C SER A 26 -11.46 2.06 25.82
N ALA A 27 -12.13 1.76 26.93
CA ALA A 27 -13.24 0.81 26.96
C ALA A 27 -14.54 1.53 26.55
N PRO A 28 -15.42 0.84 25.82
CA PRO A 28 -16.85 0.95 26.10
C PRO A 28 -17.51 -0.40 26.43
N ALA A 29 -18.62 -0.26 27.15
CA ALA A 29 -19.48 -1.23 27.82
C ALA A 29 -19.84 -2.54 27.08
N PRO A 30 -20.22 -3.60 27.83
CA PRO A 30 -20.78 -4.82 27.25
C PRO A 30 -22.25 -4.58 26.86
N THR A 31 -22.56 -4.71 25.58
CA THR A 31 -23.94 -4.88 25.13
C THR A 31 -24.28 -6.36 25.10
N THR A 32 -25.33 -6.68 25.87
CA THR A 32 -26.01 -7.96 26.00
C THR A 32 -26.21 -8.67 24.65
N ALA A 33 -25.64 -9.86 24.52
CA ALA A 33 -25.95 -10.82 23.47
C ALA A 33 -27.33 -11.46 23.74
N ALA A 34 -28.22 -11.40 22.75
CA ALA A 34 -29.33 -12.34 22.61
C ALA A 34 -28.85 -13.53 21.76
N PRO A 35 -29.15 -14.79 22.13
CA PRO A 35 -28.72 -15.95 21.38
C PRO A 35 -29.58 -16.10 20.13
N THR A 36 -28.98 -16.36 18.98
CA THR A 36 -29.71 -16.97 17.86
C THR A 36 -28.94 -18.21 17.42
N THR A 37 -29.67 -19.32 17.49
CA THR A 37 -29.20 -20.68 17.40
C THR A 37 -28.73 -21.04 15.99
N SER A 38 -27.57 -21.67 15.94
CA SER A 38 -27.04 -22.62 14.95
C SER A 38 -27.90 -22.95 13.72
N GLY A 39 -27.35 -22.63 12.55
CA GLY A 39 -27.49 -23.42 11.32
C GLY A 39 -26.08 -23.76 10.83
N ALA A 40 -25.57 -24.92 11.25
CA ALA A 40 -24.28 -25.43 10.80
C ALA A 40 -24.41 -25.94 9.35
N GLU A 41 -23.93 -25.16 8.39
CA GLU A 41 -23.46 -25.70 7.11
C GLU A 41 -21.94 -25.86 7.22
N THR A 42 -21.49 -27.11 7.34
CA THR A 42 -20.09 -27.47 7.14
C THR A 42 -19.77 -27.41 5.65
N THR A 43 -19.51 -26.20 5.15
CA THR A 43 -18.70 -26.02 3.95
C THR A 43 -17.25 -26.16 4.42
N ALA A 44 -16.56 -27.20 3.96
CA ALA A 44 -15.12 -27.32 4.16
C ALA A 44 -14.48 -26.02 3.66
N GLY A 45 -13.98 -25.21 4.60
CA GLY A 45 -13.48 -23.87 4.31
C GLY A 45 -12.32 -23.96 3.34
N GLU A 46 -12.45 -23.31 2.19
CA GLU A 46 -11.28 -22.91 1.42
C GLU A 46 -10.35 -22.12 2.34
N PRO A 47 -9.02 -22.23 2.19
CA PRO A 47 -8.10 -21.43 2.97
C PRO A 47 -8.49 -19.95 2.83
N GLU A 48 -8.90 -19.35 3.94
CA GLU A 48 -9.23 -17.93 3.99
C GLU A 48 -7.93 -17.16 3.70
N LEU A 49 -7.85 -16.56 2.51
CA LEU A 49 -6.74 -15.69 2.14
C LEU A 49 -6.79 -14.44 3.02
N ASP A 50 -5.85 -14.33 3.96
CA ASP A 50 -5.62 -13.07 4.67
C ASP A 50 -5.08 -12.04 3.68
N ARG A 51 -5.96 -11.20 3.13
CA ARG A 51 -5.61 -10.19 2.12
C ARG A 51 -4.74 -9.07 2.66
N SER A 52 -4.72 -8.88 3.98
CA SER A 52 -3.97 -7.79 4.62
C SER A 52 -2.45 -7.97 4.55
N GLN A 53 -1.99 -9.21 4.28
CA GLN A 53 -0.57 -9.50 4.07
C GLN A 53 -0.03 -8.96 2.73
N TYR A 54 -0.89 -8.69 1.75
CA TYR A 54 -0.51 -8.19 0.43
C TYR A 54 -0.63 -6.67 0.36
N PHE A 55 0.32 -6.05 -0.34
CA PHE A 55 0.34 -4.63 -0.60
C PHE A 55 0.12 -4.37 -2.09
N ILE A 56 -0.81 -3.47 -2.41
CA ILE A 56 -1.12 -3.04 -3.78
C ILE A 56 -0.62 -1.61 -3.96
N THR A 57 0.43 -1.46 -4.74
CA THR A 57 0.92 -0.16 -5.19
C THR A 57 0.18 0.21 -6.46
N VAL A 58 -0.51 1.35 -6.44
CA VAL A 58 -1.20 1.91 -7.60
C VAL A 58 -0.31 3.00 -8.19
N ALA A 59 0.42 2.70 -9.28
CA ALA A 59 1.24 3.66 -9.99
C ALA A 59 0.36 4.64 -10.79
N THR A 60 0.57 5.95 -10.58
CA THR A 60 -0.32 7.00 -11.08
C THR A 60 0.38 8.02 -11.99
N GLY A 61 0.48 9.27 -11.60
CA GLY A 61 1.19 10.33 -12.28
C GLY A 61 1.57 11.40 -11.26
N PRO A 62 1.94 12.61 -11.68
CA PRO A 62 2.23 13.69 -10.75
C PRO A 62 1.03 13.95 -9.84
N THR A 63 1.27 14.38 -8.60
CA THR A 63 0.21 14.67 -7.62
C THR A 63 -0.79 15.73 -8.07
N SER A 64 -0.39 16.62 -8.97
CA SER A 64 -1.24 17.63 -9.62
C SER A 64 -2.01 17.12 -10.85
N GLY A 65 -1.68 15.91 -11.32
CA GLY A 65 -2.30 15.28 -12.50
C GLY A 65 -3.53 14.45 -12.16
N LEU A 66 -4.29 14.08 -13.19
CA LEU A 66 -5.56 13.37 -13.02
C LEU A 66 -5.40 11.93 -12.52
N TYR A 67 -4.29 11.26 -12.83
CA TYR A 67 -4.06 9.87 -12.43
C TYR A 67 -3.97 9.73 -10.90
N TYR A 68 -3.41 10.71 -10.20
CA TYR A 68 -3.18 10.63 -8.77
C TYR A 68 -4.48 10.49 -7.95
N PRO A 69 -5.51 11.36 -8.11
CA PRO A 69 -6.78 11.17 -7.41
C PRO A 69 -7.53 9.91 -7.86
N ILE A 70 -7.40 9.48 -9.13
CA ILE A 70 -7.99 8.22 -9.61
C ILE A 70 -7.36 7.03 -8.90
N GLY A 71 -6.02 6.97 -8.83
CA GLY A 71 -5.32 5.90 -8.11
C GLY A 71 -5.59 5.93 -6.61
N GLY A 72 -5.79 7.12 -6.03
CA GLY A 72 -6.26 7.28 -4.66
C GLY A 72 -7.63 6.63 -4.43
N ALA A 73 -8.56 6.76 -5.39
CA ALA A 73 -9.86 6.10 -5.33
C ALA A 73 -9.73 4.57 -5.42
N PHE A 74 -8.91 4.04 -6.34
CA PHE A 74 -8.62 2.60 -6.39
C PHE A 74 -8.02 2.10 -5.08
N SER A 75 -7.03 2.81 -4.55
CA SER A 75 -6.38 2.47 -3.28
C SER A 75 -7.38 2.43 -2.11
N SER A 76 -8.35 3.36 -2.10
CA SER A 76 -9.43 3.36 -1.11
C SER A 76 -10.35 2.14 -1.24
N VAL A 77 -10.66 1.70 -2.47
CA VAL A 77 -11.45 0.47 -2.70
C VAL A 77 -10.68 -0.76 -2.20
N PHE A 78 -9.39 -0.89 -2.53
CA PHE A 78 -8.56 -1.99 -2.07
C PHE A 78 -8.55 -2.12 -0.55
N GLN A 79 -8.39 -1.00 0.16
CA GLN A 79 -8.38 -0.97 1.63
C GLN A 79 -9.76 -1.22 2.23
N ASN A 80 -10.75 -0.43 1.83
CA ASN A 80 -12.02 -0.34 2.55
C ASN A 80 -13.06 -1.38 2.11
N LYS A 81 -12.88 -1.99 0.93
CA LYS A 81 -13.82 -2.96 0.36
C LYS A 81 -13.23 -4.34 0.17
N LEU A 82 -11.93 -4.43 -0.12
CA LEU A 82 -11.30 -5.69 -0.49
C LEU A 82 -10.37 -6.24 0.60
N GLY A 83 -9.97 -5.43 1.59
CA GLY A 83 -9.15 -5.86 2.73
C GLY A 83 -7.64 -5.94 2.44
N TYR A 84 -7.18 -5.34 1.34
CA TYR A 84 -5.75 -5.24 1.01
C TYR A 84 -5.12 -4.01 1.65
N ARG A 85 -3.79 -4.02 1.86
CA ARG A 85 -3.03 -2.78 2.06
C ARG A 85 -2.80 -2.14 0.70
N SER A 86 -2.91 -0.83 0.60
CA SER A 86 -2.71 -0.15 -0.69
C SER A 86 -2.28 1.29 -0.54
N SER A 87 -1.56 1.81 -1.54
CA SER A 87 -1.24 3.22 -1.68
C SER A 87 -1.24 3.64 -3.15
N ALA A 88 -1.62 4.89 -3.41
CA ALA A 88 -1.32 5.54 -4.68
C ALA A 88 0.14 6.04 -4.64
N GLN A 89 0.88 5.81 -5.73
CA GLN A 89 2.25 6.28 -5.90
C GLN A 89 2.29 7.35 -6.99
N SER A 90 2.87 8.51 -6.67
CA SER A 90 3.15 9.56 -7.66
C SER A 90 4.30 9.11 -8.56
N THR A 91 4.16 9.31 -9.86
CA THR A 91 5.13 8.89 -10.89
C THR A 91 5.21 9.90 -12.02
N GLY A 92 6.07 9.65 -13.00
CA GLY A 92 6.13 10.31 -14.32
C GLY A 92 5.07 9.86 -15.33
N ALA A 93 3.97 9.24 -14.89
CA ALA A 93 2.86 8.74 -15.72
C ALA A 93 3.20 7.49 -16.58
N SER A 94 2.53 7.32 -17.73
CA SER A 94 2.40 6.04 -18.45
C SER A 94 3.71 5.27 -18.69
N GLY A 95 4.78 5.95 -19.13
CA GLY A 95 6.05 5.28 -19.42
C GLY A 95 6.74 4.71 -18.18
N GLU A 96 6.78 5.47 -17.09
CA GLU A 96 7.30 4.98 -15.80
C GLU A 96 6.40 3.90 -15.22
N ASN A 97 5.09 4.07 -15.32
CA ASN A 97 4.09 3.12 -14.87
C ASN A 97 4.21 1.74 -15.54
N ILE A 98 4.40 1.71 -16.87
CA ILE A 98 4.66 0.47 -17.61
C ILE A 98 5.92 -0.21 -17.08
N ASN A 99 7.01 0.54 -16.87
CA ASN A 99 8.24 -0.02 -16.30
C ASN A 99 8.03 -0.56 -14.88
N LEU A 100 7.21 0.09 -14.05
CA LEU A 100 6.89 -0.39 -12.70
C LEU A 100 6.13 -1.71 -12.73
N ILE A 101 5.21 -1.92 -13.68
CA ILE A 101 4.55 -3.22 -13.87
C ILE A 101 5.59 -4.28 -14.30
N LEU A 102 6.37 -3.99 -15.34
CA LEU A 102 7.33 -4.95 -15.91
C LEU A 102 8.44 -5.36 -14.92
N THR A 103 8.77 -4.49 -13.98
CA THR A 103 9.79 -4.75 -12.95
C THR A 103 9.22 -5.21 -11.62
N GLY A 104 7.90 -5.35 -11.51
CA GLY A 104 7.22 -5.71 -10.26
C GLY A 104 7.30 -4.63 -9.17
N GLY A 105 7.55 -3.38 -9.55
CA GLY A 105 7.51 -2.22 -8.65
C GLY A 105 6.11 -1.68 -8.38
N ALA A 106 5.10 -2.14 -9.12
CA ALA A 106 3.70 -1.89 -8.83
C ALA A 106 2.81 -3.07 -9.24
N GLU A 107 1.73 -3.27 -8.49
CA GLU A 107 0.71 -4.29 -8.75
C GLU A 107 -0.42 -3.78 -9.65
N LEU A 108 -0.63 -2.45 -9.69
CA LEU A 108 -1.58 -1.79 -10.57
C LEU A 108 -0.98 -0.50 -11.11
N ALA A 109 -1.24 -0.17 -12.37
CA ALA A 109 -0.78 1.07 -12.96
C ALA A 109 -1.82 1.69 -13.90
N ILE A 110 -1.85 3.02 -13.95
CA ILE A 110 -2.69 3.77 -14.88
C ILE A 110 -1.83 4.17 -16.08
N ALA A 111 -2.18 3.74 -17.28
CA ALA A 111 -1.46 4.13 -18.49
C ALA A 111 -2.44 4.47 -19.61
N MET A 112 -2.00 5.33 -20.54
CA MET A 112 -2.71 5.55 -21.79
C MET A 112 -2.49 4.35 -22.74
N SER A 113 -3.49 4.04 -23.55
CA SER A 113 -3.47 2.90 -24.47
C SER A 113 -2.40 3.00 -25.56
N ASP A 114 -2.03 4.20 -25.99
CA ASP A 114 -0.96 4.44 -26.97
C ASP A 114 0.43 4.11 -26.42
N ALA A 115 0.69 4.43 -25.15
CA ALA A 115 1.92 4.07 -24.45
C ALA A 115 1.99 2.55 -24.22
N VAL A 116 0.87 1.91 -23.86
CA VAL A 116 0.80 0.44 -23.73
C VAL A 116 1.04 -0.24 -25.08
N ALA A 117 0.43 0.25 -26.16
CA ALA A 117 0.66 -0.29 -27.50
C ALA A 117 2.13 -0.17 -27.95
N GLN A 118 2.76 0.99 -27.69
CA GLN A 118 4.18 1.19 -27.97
C GLN A 118 5.08 0.21 -27.21
N ALA A 119 4.77 -0.04 -25.93
CA ALA A 119 5.52 -1.01 -25.13
C ALA A 119 5.29 -2.45 -25.60
N TYR A 120 4.04 -2.81 -25.89
CA TYR A 120 3.65 -4.15 -26.31
C TYR A 120 4.30 -4.55 -27.64
N ASP A 121 4.28 -3.65 -28.63
CA ASP A 121 4.83 -3.90 -29.97
C ASP A 121 6.30 -3.45 -30.13
N ALA A 122 6.92 -2.91 -29.07
CA ALA A 122 8.29 -2.37 -29.04
C ALA A 122 8.62 -1.35 -30.15
N PHE A 123 7.83 -0.28 -30.24
CA PHE A 123 8.10 0.83 -31.16
C PHE A 123 8.02 2.20 -30.48
N GLY A 124 8.39 3.25 -31.21
CA GLY A 124 8.32 4.62 -30.71
C GLY A 124 9.21 4.82 -29.48
N ALA A 125 8.61 5.22 -28.35
CA ALA A 125 9.35 5.42 -27.10
C ALA A 125 9.99 4.13 -26.53
N PHE A 126 9.58 2.96 -27.02
CA PHE A 126 10.08 1.64 -26.60
C PHE A 126 10.89 0.93 -27.68
N GLU A 127 11.30 1.63 -28.74
CA GLU A 127 12.16 1.04 -29.78
C GLU A 127 13.49 0.54 -29.19
N GLY A 128 13.91 -0.65 -29.58
CA GLY A 128 15.12 -1.32 -29.06
C GLY A 128 14.97 -1.91 -27.67
N LYS A 129 13.76 -1.92 -27.09
CA LYS A 129 13.41 -2.71 -25.91
C LYS A 129 12.82 -4.05 -26.32
N GLU A 130 12.87 -5.03 -25.42
CA GLU A 130 12.09 -6.27 -25.59
C GLU A 130 10.59 -5.93 -25.58
N PRO A 131 9.80 -6.50 -26.51
CA PRO A 131 8.34 -6.37 -26.51
C PRO A 131 7.72 -6.77 -25.17
N ALA A 132 6.86 -5.90 -24.63
CA ALA A 132 6.19 -6.12 -23.36
C ALA A 132 4.89 -6.92 -23.56
N THR A 133 5.00 -8.17 -24.03
CA THR A 133 3.85 -9.00 -24.43
C THR A 133 2.99 -9.48 -23.27
N GLU A 134 3.47 -9.33 -22.03
CA GLU A 134 2.81 -9.75 -20.79
C GLU A 134 2.16 -8.58 -20.01
N LEU A 135 1.97 -7.42 -20.66
CA LEU A 135 1.24 -6.28 -20.09
C LEU A 135 -0.27 -6.49 -20.02
#